data_AF-A0A1E9BRI4-F1
#
_entry.id   AF-A0A1E9BRI4-F1
#
_cell.length_a   1.000
_cell.length_b   1.000
_cell.length_c   1.000
_cell.angle_alpha   90.00
_cell.angle_beta   90.00
_cell.angle_gamma   90.00
#
_symmetry.space_group_name_H-M   'P 1'
#
loop_
_entity.id
_entity.type
_entity.pdbx_description
1 polymer ?
#
loop_
_entity_poly.entity_id
_entity_poly.type
_entity_poly.pdbx_seq_one_letter_code
_entity_poly.pdbx_strand_id
1 'polypeptide(L)'
;MARTIAEIKKEMTDVYMSNSIIRDLYGITGDADFDSVFSPVSIESTLFYIFAATAHVIEQMFDQFKSDVEERIDANIIPTVRWYHSSALAFQYGDPLVYDPEKYQFRYSVIDKTKQLVKYVAVKDRGGSIQILVSGDEGGLPCPLTGDVLTAFKSYMNSIKIAGVILSIQSIPADDIRINATIEVDPMVINASGIRLTDGSKPVLAAINDYLK
;
A
#
# COMPACT_ATOMS: atom_id res chain seq x y z
N MET A 1 -0.38 11.53 14.13
CA MET A 1 -1.36 11.65 15.23
C MET A 1 -0.65 12.36 16.35
N ALA A 2 -1.05 13.61 16.57
CA ALA A 2 -0.48 14.53 17.53
C ALA A 2 -0.61 13.93 18.93
N ARG A 3 0.47 13.99 19.70
CA ARG A 3 0.49 13.50 21.07
C ARG A 3 -0.34 14.43 21.94
N THR A 4 -0.92 13.91 23.01
CA THR A 4 -1.68 14.73 23.97
C THR A 4 -0.74 15.64 24.77
N ILE A 5 -1.28 16.75 25.28
CA ILE A 5 -0.52 17.69 26.13
C ILE A 5 0.08 16.95 27.35
N ALA A 6 -0.64 15.98 27.90
CA ALA A 6 -0.19 15.19 29.05
C ALA A 6 1.03 14.31 28.72
N GLU A 7 1.05 13.70 27.53
CA GLU A 7 2.18 12.88 27.08
C GLU A 7 3.43 13.72 26.83
N ILE A 8 3.27 14.89 26.19
CA ILE A 8 4.38 15.81 25.93
C ILE A 8 4.93 16.37 27.26
N LYS A 9 4.03 16.77 28.18
CA LYS A 9 4.42 17.25 29.50
C LYS A 9 5.20 16.15 30.24
N LYS A 10 4.71 14.90 30.20
CA LYS A 10 5.35 13.77 30.87
C LYS A 10 6.75 13.50 30.34
N GLU A 11 6.94 13.50 29.02
CA GLU A 11 8.27 13.33 28.41
C GLU A 11 9.24 14.44 28.87
N MET A 12 8.77 15.70 28.91
CA MET A 12 9.59 16.82 29.37
C MET A 12 9.94 16.71 30.87
N THR A 13 8.99 16.30 31.71
CA THR A 13 9.22 16.14 33.15
C THR A 13 10.13 14.96 33.47
N ASP A 14 10.02 13.86 32.72
CA ASP A 14 10.88 12.69 32.88
C ASP A 14 12.35 13.05 32.55
N VAL A 15 12.56 13.80 31.47
CA VAL A 15 13.90 14.32 31.12
C VAL A 15 14.41 15.29 32.19
N TYR A 16 13.55 16.18 32.71
CA TYR A 16 13.93 17.12 33.76
C TYR A 16 14.33 16.42 35.06
N MET A 17 13.60 15.38 35.47
CA MET A 17 13.90 14.59 36.67
C MET A 17 15.09 13.65 36.49
N SER A 18 15.45 13.28 35.26
CA SER A 18 16.66 12.50 34.98
C SER A 18 17.96 13.29 35.17
N ASN A 19 17.89 14.63 35.23
CA ASN A 19 19.07 15.49 35.32
C ASN A 19 19.63 15.53 36.75
N SER A 20 20.85 14.99 36.92
CA SER A 20 21.56 14.93 38.21
C SER A 20 21.72 16.27 38.93
N ILE A 21 21.89 17.38 38.20
CA ILE A 21 22.07 18.72 38.78
C ILE A 21 20.77 19.23 39.42
N ILE A 22 19.65 18.96 38.75
CA ILE A 22 18.31 19.36 39.22
C ILE A 22 17.91 18.55 40.44
N ARG A 23 18.23 17.25 40.47
CA ARG A 23 17.98 16.38 41.62
C ARG A 23 18.73 16.83 42.87
N ASP A 24 19.97 17.27 42.71
CA ASP A 24 20.80 17.80 43.81
C ASP A 24 20.26 19.14 44.32
N LEU A 25 19.88 20.06 43.41
CA LEU A 25 19.35 21.38 43.76
C LEU A 25 18.04 21.33 44.55
N TYR A 26 17.14 20.39 44.22
CA TYR A 26 15.85 20.23 44.89
C TYR A 26 15.86 19.16 46.00
N GLY A 27 17.00 18.54 46.29
CA GLY A 27 17.13 17.52 47.34
C GLY A 27 16.32 16.24 47.07
N ILE A 28 16.08 15.90 45.79
CA ILE A 28 15.24 14.77 45.38
C ILE A 28 16.03 13.46 45.52
N THR A 29 15.73 12.69 46.57
CA THR A 29 16.30 11.37 46.84
C THR A 29 15.31 10.26 46.47
N GLY A 30 15.72 9.29 45.63
CA GLY A 30 14.88 8.15 45.18
C GLY A 30 14.13 8.33 43.85
N ASP A 31 13.33 7.34 43.43
CA ASP A 31 12.46 7.41 42.25
C ASP A 31 11.16 8.16 42.56
N ALA A 32 11.25 9.49 42.68
CA ALA A 32 10.08 10.34 42.89
C ALA A 32 9.52 10.82 41.54
N ASP A 33 8.19 10.76 41.38
CA ASP A 33 7.47 11.26 40.21
C ASP A 33 7.27 12.79 40.29
N PHE A 34 7.23 13.46 39.14
CA PHE A 34 7.19 14.92 39.06
C PHE A 34 5.98 15.51 39.79
N ASP A 35 4.81 14.88 39.65
CA ASP A 35 3.56 15.34 40.29
C ASP A 35 3.56 15.12 41.82
N SER A 36 4.51 14.34 42.35
CA SER A 36 4.68 14.14 43.80
C SER A 36 5.63 15.16 44.44
N VAL A 37 6.55 15.73 43.65
CA VAL A 37 7.57 16.67 44.14
C VAL A 37 7.16 18.12 43.87
N PHE A 38 6.51 18.38 42.75
CA PHE A 38 6.12 19.73 42.34
C PHE A 38 4.59 19.88 42.40
N SER A 39 4.13 20.99 42.98
CA SER A 39 2.71 21.34 42.96
C SER A 39 2.24 21.57 41.53
N PRO A 40 0.98 21.22 41.18
CA PRO A 40 0.43 21.51 39.86
C PRO A 40 0.50 23.00 39.49
N VAL A 41 0.53 23.89 40.50
CA VAL A 41 0.59 25.35 40.35
C VAL A 41 2.02 25.92 40.52
N SER A 42 3.04 25.07 40.66
CA SER A 42 4.44 25.50 40.70
C SER A 42 4.84 26.22 39.41
N ILE A 43 5.86 27.09 39.51
CA ILE A 43 6.39 27.85 38.37
C ILE A 43 6.89 26.89 37.29
N GLU A 44 7.57 25.81 37.71
CA GLU A 44 8.11 24.76 36.86
C GLU A 44 6.99 24.01 36.13
N SER A 45 5.95 23.56 36.86
CA SER A 45 4.80 22.87 36.26
C SER A 45 4.06 23.76 35.26
N THR A 46 3.93 25.06 35.55
CA THR A 46 3.30 26.04 34.66
C THR A 46 4.12 26.25 33.39
N LEU A 47 5.45 26.37 33.50
CA LEU A 47 6.35 26.49 32.35
C LEU A 47 6.29 25.24 31.47
N PHE A 48 6.40 24.03 32.04
CA PHE A 48 6.27 22.79 31.28
C PHE A 48 4.92 22.67 30.60
N TYR A 49 3.83 23.10 31.25
CA TYR A 49 2.50 23.11 30.64
C TYR A 49 2.43 24.06 29.44
N ILE A 50 2.98 25.27 29.53
CA ILE A 50 2.99 26.24 28.41
C ILE A 50 3.77 25.69 27.21
N PHE A 51 4.94 25.10 27.44
CA PHE A 51 5.73 24.48 26.37
C PHE A 51 5.03 23.27 25.77
N ALA A 52 4.47 22.38 26.60
CA ALA A 52 3.72 21.22 26.14
C ALA A 52 2.48 21.63 25.32
N ALA A 53 1.75 22.66 25.74
CA ALA A 53 0.61 23.19 25.01
C ALA A 53 1.03 23.78 23.65
N THR A 54 2.15 24.50 23.60
CA THR A 54 2.66 25.07 22.34
C THR A 54 3.13 23.98 21.37
N ALA A 55 3.87 22.98 21.88
CA ALA A 55 4.29 21.82 21.09
C ALA A 55 3.09 21.02 20.56
N HIS A 56 2.06 20.82 21.39
CA HIS A 56 0.82 20.15 20.99
C HIS A 56 0.11 20.87 19.83
N VAL A 57 0.00 22.21 19.91
CA VAL A 57 -0.61 23.01 18.84
C VAL A 57 0.17 22.87 17.53
N ILE A 58 1.51 22.89 17.60
CA ILE A 58 2.36 22.69 16.42
C ILE A 58 2.15 21.30 15.82
N GLU A 59 2.14 20.24 16.65
CA GLU A 59 1.87 18.87 16.17
C GLU A 59 0.48 18.75 15.53
N GLN A 60 -0.55 19.35 16.13
CA GLN A 60 -1.90 19.39 15.55
C GLN A 60 -1.94 20.12 14.21
N MET A 61 -1.26 21.26 14.08
CA MET A 61 -1.17 21.98 12.81
C MET A 61 -0.53 21.14 11.71
N PHE A 62 0.53 20.39 12.02
CA PHE A 62 1.17 19.51 11.05
C PHE A 62 0.30 18.31 10.66
N ASP A 63 -0.43 17.73 11.61
CA ASP A 63 -1.35 16.65 11.32
C ASP A 63 -2.53 17.11 10.47
N GLN A 64 -3.10 18.28 10.77
CA GLN A 64 -4.14 18.87 9.93
C GLN A 64 -3.60 19.18 8.53
N PHE A 65 -2.41 19.77 8.43
CA PHE A 65 -1.78 20.05 7.14
C PHE A 65 -1.56 18.77 6.32
N LYS A 66 -1.10 17.68 6.96
CA LYS A 66 -0.98 16.37 6.28
C LYS A 66 -2.33 15.89 5.77
N SER A 67 -3.38 15.97 6.59
CA SER A 67 -4.75 15.61 6.19
C SER A 67 -5.21 16.44 4.99
N ASP A 68 -5.01 17.75 5.02
CA ASP A 68 -5.40 18.65 3.93
C ASP A 68 -4.62 18.36 2.64
N VAL A 69 -3.33 18.01 2.76
CA VAL A 69 -2.49 17.62 1.62
C VAL A 69 -2.97 16.29 1.04
N GLU A 70 -3.27 15.31 1.88
CA GLU A 70 -3.76 14.00 1.44
C GLU A 70 -5.14 14.13 0.77
N GLU A 71 -6.04 14.94 1.31
CA GLU A 71 -7.33 15.27 0.68
C GLU A 71 -7.13 15.94 -0.69
N ARG A 72 -6.19 16.88 -0.81
CA ARG A 72 -5.88 17.53 -2.09
C ARG A 72 -5.23 16.58 -3.10
N ILE A 73 -4.41 15.65 -2.64
CA ILE A 73 -3.82 14.60 -3.50
C ILE A 73 -4.93 13.67 -3.98
N ASP A 74 -5.83 13.24 -3.10
CA ASP A 74 -6.97 12.38 -3.45
C ASP A 74 -7.97 13.05 -4.39
N ALA A 75 -8.12 14.38 -4.28
CA ALA A 75 -8.91 15.17 -5.22
C ALA A 75 -8.24 15.27 -6.61
N ASN A 76 -6.90 15.38 -6.64
CA ASN A 76 -6.14 15.53 -7.87
C ASN A 76 -5.60 14.19 -8.35
N ILE A 77 -6.39 13.49 -9.17
CA ILE A 77 -5.89 12.33 -9.91
C ILE A 77 -4.84 12.79 -10.92
N ILE A 78 -3.58 12.41 -10.70
CA ILE A 78 -2.54 12.51 -11.71
C ILE A 78 -2.60 11.22 -12.55
N PRO A 79 -2.98 11.30 -13.84
CA PRO A 79 -3.12 10.17 -14.76
C PRO A 79 -1.75 9.57 -15.13
N THR A 80 -1.11 8.93 -14.17
CA THR A 80 0.16 8.25 -14.37
C THR A 80 -0.08 6.82 -14.87
N VAL A 81 0.95 6.19 -15.45
CA VAL A 81 0.94 4.74 -15.77
C VAL A 81 0.50 3.91 -14.55
N ARG A 82 0.95 4.30 -13.36
CA ARG A 82 0.58 3.65 -12.10
C ARG A 82 -0.90 3.78 -11.78
N TRP A 83 -1.49 4.95 -12.05
CA TRP A 83 -2.93 5.17 -11.88
C TRP A 83 -3.74 4.27 -12.81
N TYR A 84 -3.39 4.19 -14.09
CA TYR A 84 -4.05 3.28 -15.03
C TYR A 84 -3.94 1.81 -14.59
N HIS A 85 -2.79 1.41 -14.04
CA HIS A 85 -2.59 0.07 -13.49
C HIS A 85 -3.50 -0.20 -12.28
N SER A 86 -3.54 0.70 -11.30
CA SER A 86 -4.43 0.54 -10.14
C SER A 86 -5.91 0.57 -10.51
N SER A 87 -6.29 1.43 -11.46
CA SER A 87 -7.68 1.52 -11.93
C SER A 87 -8.10 0.26 -12.69
N ALA A 88 -7.22 -0.31 -13.51
CA ALA A 88 -7.48 -1.57 -14.19
C ALA A 88 -7.69 -2.74 -13.21
N LEU A 89 -6.91 -2.80 -12.12
CA LEU A 89 -7.11 -3.79 -11.05
C LEU A 89 -8.40 -3.56 -10.25
N ALA A 90 -8.87 -2.31 -10.16
CA ALA A 90 -10.10 -1.97 -9.45
C ALA A 90 -11.38 -2.33 -10.23
N PHE A 91 -11.27 -2.83 -11.46
CA PHE A 91 -12.41 -3.22 -12.28
C PHE A 91 -13.24 -4.32 -11.62
N GLN A 92 -14.55 -4.07 -11.50
CA GLN A 92 -15.53 -5.03 -11.01
C GLN A 92 -16.52 -5.37 -12.12
N TYR A 93 -16.65 -6.66 -12.42
CA TYR A 93 -17.60 -7.13 -13.43
C TYR A 93 -19.02 -7.19 -12.85
N GLY A 94 -19.97 -6.53 -13.52
CA GLY A 94 -21.39 -6.59 -13.17
C GLY A 94 -21.91 -5.43 -12.30
N ASP A 95 -21.04 -4.57 -11.79
CA ASP A 95 -21.47 -3.38 -11.04
C ASP A 95 -21.36 -2.11 -11.90
N PRO A 96 -22.38 -1.23 -11.91
CA PRO A 96 -22.33 0.01 -12.64
C PRO A 96 -21.43 1.04 -11.95
N LEU A 97 -20.75 1.85 -12.74
CA LEU A 97 -20.06 3.04 -12.25
C LEU A 97 -21.09 4.12 -11.89
N VAL A 98 -20.96 4.71 -10.71
CA VAL A 98 -21.76 5.86 -10.29
C VAL A 98 -20.92 7.11 -10.45
N TYR A 99 -21.51 8.15 -11.06
CA TYR A 99 -20.86 9.45 -11.18
C TYR A 99 -20.96 10.19 -9.84
N ASP A 100 -19.81 10.53 -9.27
CA ASP A 100 -19.68 11.37 -8.08
C ASP A 100 -19.52 12.83 -8.53
N PRO A 101 -20.52 13.71 -8.28
CA PRO A 101 -20.47 15.10 -8.71
C PRO A 101 -19.50 15.97 -7.91
N GLU A 102 -19.11 15.58 -6.70
CA GLU A 102 -18.16 16.35 -5.88
C GLU A 102 -16.72 16.12 -6.35
N LYS A 103 -16.41 14.90 -6.78
CA LYS A 103 -15.08 14.49 -7.26
C LYS A 103 -14.96 14.47 -8.78
N TYR A 104 -16.04 14.76 -9.51
CA TYR A 104 -16.15 14.73 -10.98
C TYR A 104 -15.66 13.40 -11.58
N GLN A 105 -15.99 12.28 -10.95
CA GLN A 105 -15.39 10.97 -11.25
C GLN A 105 -16.41 9.84 -11.24
N PHE A 106 -16.17 8.85 -12.09
CA PHE A 106 -16.89 7.57 -12.05
C PHE A 106 -16.22 6.64 -11.04
N ARG A 107 -16.94 6.28 -9.96
CA ARG A 107 -16.46 5.38 -8.92
C ARG A 107 -17.46 4.24 -8.69
N TYR A 108 -16.96 3.13 -8.16
CA TYR A 108 -17.84 2.07 -7.66
C TYR A 108 -18.37 2.45 -6.28
N SER A 109 -19.66 2.18 -6.03
CA SER A 109 -20.30 2.43 -4.73
C SER A 109 -19.87 1.43 -3.67
N VAL A 110 -19.59 0.19 -4.06
CA VAL A 110 -19.11 -0.90 -3.22
C VAL A 110 -17.91 -1.55 -3.89
N ILE A 111 -16.88 -1.90 -3.10
CA ILE A 111 -15.71 -2.63 -3.60
C ILE A 111 -15.86 -4.10 -3.21
N ASP A 112 -16.22 -4.93 -4.18
CA ASP A 112 -16.27 -6.38 -4.05
C ASP A 112 -15.06 -7.03 -4.72
N LYS A 113 -14.14 -7.57 -3.91
CA LYS A 113 -12.94 -8.26 -4.40
C LYS A 113 -13.26 -9.56 -5.14
N THR A 114 -14.43 -10.16 -4.95
CA THR A 114 -14.82 -11.41 -5.62
C THR A 114 -15.17 -11.18 -7.09
N LYS A 115 -15.58 -9.95 -7.45
CA LYS A 115 -15.93 -9.54 -8.81
C LYS A 115 -14.75 -8.93 -9.58
N GLN A 116 -13.58 -8.83 -8.93
CA GLN A 116 -12.35 -8.37 -9.58
C GLN A 116 -11.73 -9.53 -10.37
N LEU A 117 -12.21 -9.71 -11.61
CA LEU A 117 -11.72 -10.76 -12.51
C LEU A 117 -10.30 -10.47 -13.04
N VAL A 118 -9.84 -9.22 -12.98
CA VAL A 118 -8.53 -8.81 -13.50
C VAL A 118 -7.49 -8.89 -12.38
N LYS A 119 -6.55 -9.84 -12.49
CA LYS A 119 -5.50 -10.04 -11.48
C LYS A 119 -4.13 -9.56 -11.97
N TYR A 120 -3.86 -9.70 -13.27
CA TYR A 120 -2.61 -9.28 -13.87
C TYR A 120 -2.86 -8.12 -14.83
N VAL A 121 -2.12 -7.04 -14.63
CA VAL A 121 -2.18 -5.85 -15.49
C VAL A 121 -0.76 -5.41 -15.82
N ALA A 122 -0.51 -5.15 -17.10
CA ALA A 122 0.69 -4.44 -17.53
C ALA A 122 0.28 -3.18 -18.30
N VAL A 123 0.75 -2.02 -17.84
CA VAL A 123 0.50 -0.74 -18.50
C VAL A 123 1.81 -0.19 -19.04
N LYS A 124 1.81 0.17 -20.33
CA LYS A 124 2.97 0.80 -20.98
C LYS A 124 2.53 2.04 -21.74
N ASP A 125 3.22 3.13 -21.48
CA ASP A 125 3.05 4.37 -22.24
C ASP A 125 3.85 4.28 -23.55
N ARG A 126 3.19 4.54 -24.68
CA ARG A 126 3.82 4.65 -26.01
C ARG A 126 3.80 6.08 -26.56
N GLY A 127 3.59 7.08 -25.70
CA GLY A 127 3.57 8.51 -26.02
C GLY A 127 2.25 8.97 -26.63
N GLY A 128 1.81 8.35 -27.72
CA GLY A 128 0.53 8.66 -28.38
C GLY A 128 -0.65 7.79 -27.94
N SER A 129 -0.37 6.69 -27.25
CA SER A 129 -1.40 5.78 -26.72
C SER A 129 -0.86 5.04 -25.50
N ILE A 130 -1.76 4.65 -24.61
CA ILE A 130 -1.44 3.82 -23.45
C ILE A 130 -1.86 2.40 -23.78
N GLN A 131 -0.89 1.49 -23.77
CA GLN A 131 -1.12 0.06 -23.96
C GLN A 131 -1.40 -0.57 -22.61
N ILE A 132 -2.52 -1.28 -22.50
CA ILE A 132 -2.95 -1.99 -21.29
C ILE A 132 -3.15 -3.45 -21.67
N LEU A 133 -2.35 -4.33 -21.08
CA LEU A 133 -2.53 -5.77 -21.13
C LEU A 133 -3.21 -6.22 -19.85
N VAL A 134 -4.31 -6.95 -19.99
CA VAL A 134 -5.08 -7.47 -18.85
C VAL A 134 -5.26 -8.98 -18.97
N SER A 135 -5.07 -9.68 -17.85
CA SER A 135 -5.31 -11.12 -17.76
C SER A 135 -6.01 -11.45 -16.45
N GLY A 136 -6.88 -12.45 -16.50
CA GLY A 136 -7.50 -13.06 -15.33
C GLY A 136 -6.58 -14.13 -14.72
N ASP A 137 -7.13 -14.83 -13.73
CA ASP A 137 -6.45 -15.91 -13.03
C ASP A 137 -7.30 -17.17 -13.08
N GLU A 138 -6.71 -18.24 -13.60
CA GLU A 138 -7.33 -19.56 -13.59
C GLU A 138 -6.32 -20.55 -13.00
N GLY A 139 -6.56 -20.98 -11.76
CA GLY A 139 -5.68 -21.91 -11.07
C GLY A 139 -4.26 -21.37 -10.78
N GLY A 140 -4.10 -20.04 -10.68
CA GLY A 140 -2.80 -19.40 -10.47
C GLY A 140 -1.99 -19.17 -11.75
N LEU A 141 -2.59 -19.34 -12.93
CA LEU A 141 -1.98 -19.02 -14.22
C LEU A 141 -2.71 -17.84 -14.87
N PRO A 142 -1.99 -16.94 -15.56
CA PRO A 142 -2.59 -15.84 -16.30
C PRO A 142 -3.42 -16.39 -17.48
N CYS A 143 -4.73 -16.24 -17.40
CA CYS A 143 -5.67 -16.66 -18.44
C CYS A 143 -6.24 -15.43 -19.16
N PRO A 144 -6.36 -15.44 -20.50
CA PRO A 144 -6.97 -14.33 -21.22
C PRO A 144 -8.44 -14.16 -20.80
N LEU A 145 -8.88 -12.91 -20.69
CA LEU A 145 -10.27 -12.60 -20.36
C LEU A 145 -11.19 -12.98 -21.52
N THR A 146 -12.40 -13.44 -21.20
CA THR A 146 -13.44 -13.70 -22.22
C THR A 146 -13.84 -12.40 -22.92
N GLY A 147 -14.33 -12.51 -24.16
CA GLY A 147 -14.67 -11.35 -25.00
C GLY A 147 -15.70 -10.41 -24.35
N ASP A 148 -16.66 -10.95 -23.61
CA ASP A 148 -17.68 -10.16 -22.91
C ASP A 148 -17.09 -9.34 -21.75
N VAL A 149 -16.22 -9.98 -20.95
CA VAL A 149 -15.52 -9.31 -19.83
C VAL A 149 -14.58 -8.23 -20.37
N LEU A 150 -13.86 -8.51 -21.47
CA LEU A 150 -12.98 -7.55 -22.12
C LEU A 150 -13.75 -6.35 -22.69
N THR A 151 -14.97 -6.56 -23.20
CA THR A 151 -15.84 -5.48 -23.69
C THR A 151 -16.32 -4.60 -22.54
N ALA A 152 -16.76 -5.20 -21.44
CA ALA A 152 -17.12 -4.47 -20.22
C ALA A 152 -15.94 -3.67 -19.65
N PHE A 153 -14.75 -4.28 -19.61
CA PHE A 153 -13.51 -3.63 -19.16
C PHE A 153 -13.13 -2.44 -20.06
N LYS A 154 -13.24 -2.59 -21.39
CA LYS A 154 -13.03 -1.48 -22.33
C LYS A 154 -14.00 -0.33 -22.08
N SER A 155 -15.27 -0.60 -21.77
CA SER A 155 -16.24 0.45 -21.43
C SER A 155 -15.85 1.15 -20.13
N TYR A 156 -15.52 0.39 -19.08
CA TYR A 156 -15.07 0.92 -17.80
C TYR A 156 -13.87 1.86 -17.96
N MET A 157 -12.81 1.39 -18.63
CA MET A 157 -11.60 2.19 -18.86
C MET A 157 -11.88 3.44 -19.70
N ASN A 158 -12.82 3.38 -20.67
CA ASN A 158 -13.21 4.55 -21.44
C ASN A 158 -14.06 5.56 -20.65
N SER A 159 -14.77 5.13 -19.60
CA SER A 159 -15.50 6.04 -18.71
C SER A 159 -14.59 6.79 -17.75
N ILE A 160 -13.51 6.15 -17.28
CA ILE A 160 -12.59 6.76 -16.31
C ILE A 160 -11.41 7.51 -16.95
N LYS A 161 -11.08 7.22 -18.22
CA LYS A 161 -9.92 7.83 -18.89
C LYS A 161 -10.06 9.34 -19.00
N ILE A 162 -8.93 10.00 -19.15
CA ILE A 162 -8.91 11.40 -19.52
C ILE A 162 -9.24 11.56 -21.01
N ALA A 163 -10.04 12.58 -21.32
CA ALA A 163 -10.38 12.96 -22.68
C ALA A 163 -9.10 13.18 -23.52
N GLY A 164 -9.09 12.66 -24.75
CA GLY A 164 -7.96 12.77 -25.66
C GLY A 164 -6.92 11.64 -25.56
N VAL A 165 -6.94 10.81 -24.50
CA VAL A 165 -6.05 9.64 -24.39
C VAL A 165 -6.64 8.45 -25.13
N ILE A 166 -5.84 7.85 -26.01
CA ILE A 166 -6.17 6.60 -26.71
C ILE A 166 -5.67 5.42 -25.90
N LEU A 167 -6.59 4.54 -25.49
CA LEU A 167 -6.27 3.31 -24.77
C LEU A 167 -6.28 2.12 -25.73
N SER A 168 -5.16 1.41 -25.81
CA SER A 168 -5.05 0.14 -26.51
C SER A 168 -5.12 -1.01 -25.49
N ILE A 169 -6.31 -1.56 -25.33
CA ILE A 169 -6.58 -2.63 -24.35
C ILE A 169 -6.59 -3.98 -25.07
N GLN A 170 -5.73 -4.89 -24.62
CA GLN A 170 -5.62 -6.25 -25.16
C GLN A 170 -5.56 -7.27 -24.02
N SER A 171 -6.16 -8.43 -24.25
CA SER A 171 -5.94 -9.62 -23.43
C SER A 171 -5.43 -10.69 -24.37
N ILE A 172 -4.14 -11.00 -24.24
CA ILE A 172 -3.45 -11.97 -25.09
C ILE A 172 -3.18 -13.23 -24.27
N PRO A 173 -3.13 -14.42 -24.91
CA PRO A 173 -2.70 -15.63 -24.23
C PRO A 173 -1.28 -15.43 -23.65
N ALA A 174 -0.98 -16.15 -22.58
CA ALA A 174 0.33 -16.11 -21.96
C ALA A 174 1.42 -16.55 -22.94
N ASP A 175 2.61 -15.95 -22.83
CA ASP A 175 3.76 -16.33 -23.62
C ASP A 175 4.35 -17.67 -23.12
N ASP A 176 4.77 -18.52 -24.06
CA ASP A 176 5.47 -19.77 -23.73
C ASP A 176 6.93 -19.47 -23.36
N ILE A 177 7.30 -19.72 -22.10
CA ILE A 177 8.69 -19.61 -21.65
C ILE A 177 9.37 -20.98 -21.74
N ARG A 178 10.43 -21.08 -22.54
CA ARG A 178 11.28 -22.27 -22.60
C ARG A 178 12.58 -22.03 -21.83
N ILE A 179 12.77 -22.77 -20.74
CA ILE A 179 13.99 -22.72 -19.91
C ILE A 179 14.85 -23.95 -20.24
N ASN A 180 16.06 -23.70 -20.74
CA ASN A 180 17.10 -24.73 -20.86
C ASN A 180 18.09 -24.54 -19.71
N ALA A 181 18.11 -25.48 -18.76
CA ALA A 181 19.02 -25.47 -17.63
C ALA A 181 19.75 -26.81 -17.52
N THR A 182 21.05 -26.76 -17.24
CA THR A 182 21.84 -27.93 -16.84
C THR A 182 21.84 -27.99 -15.32
N ILE A 183 21.30 -29.07 -14.77
CA ILE A 183 21.15 -29.24 -13.33
C ILE A 183 22.06 -30.38 -12.89
N GLU A 184 22.95 -30.10 -11.94
CA GLU A 184 23.75 -31.13 -11.28
C GLU A 184 22.97 -31.66 -10.09
N VAL A 185 22.75 -32.97 -10.04
CA VAL A 185 21.98 -33.64 -8.98
C VAL A 185 22.78 -34.78 -8.37
N ASP A 186 22.53 -35.07 -7.10
CA ASP A 186 23.03 -36.27 -6.45
C ASP A 186 22.32 -37.51 -7.04
N PRO A 187 23.07 -38.42 -7.70
CA PRO A 187 22.49 -39.61 -8.34
C PRO A 187 21.85 -40.58 -7.34
N MET A 188 22.13 -40.48 -6.04
CA MET A 188 21.48 -41.30 -5.02
C MET A 188 20.06 -40.82 -4.68
N VAL A 189 19.73 -39.57 -5.00
CA VAL A 189 18.46 -38.93 -4.63
C VAL A 189 17.56 -38.71 -5.85
N ILE A 190 18.15 -38.34 -6.99
CA ILE A 190 17.44 -37.98 -8.22
C ILE A 190 18.07 -38.72 -9.40
N ASN A 191 17.24 -39.33 -10.25
CA ASN A 191 17.72 -40.05 -11.43
C ASN A 191 18.14 -39.07 -12.56
N ALA A 192 18.83 -39.58 -13.57
CA ALA A 192 19.26 -38.79 -14.75
C ALA A 192 18.10 -38.15 -15.55
N SER A 193 16.85 -38.55 -15.28
CA SER A 193 15.64 -37.97 -15.87
C SER A 193 14.98 -36.90 -14.97
N GLY A 194 15.63 -36.50 -13.87
CA GLY A 194 15.14 -35.46 -12.96
C GLY A 194 14.00 -35.90 -12.04
N ILE A 195 13.81 -37.21 -11.87
CA ILE A 195 12.77 -37.82 -11.03
C ILE A 195 13.40 -38.26 -9.70
N ARG A 196 12.75 -37.90 -8.59
CA ARG A 196 13.15 -38.34 -7.26
C ARG A 196 12.87 -39.83 -7.08
N LEU A 197 13.86 -40.59 -6.62
CA LEU A 197 13.78 -42.06 -6.53
C LEU A 197 12.76 -42.56 -5.49
N THR A 198 12.41 -41.75 -4.49
CA THR A 198 11.50 -42.13 -3.40
C THR A 198 10.02 -41.98 -3.72
N ASP A 199 9.66 -41.00 -4.56
CA ASP A 199 8.28 -40.50 -4.68
C ASP A 199 7.84 -40.33 -6.15
N GLY A 200 8.74 -40.51 -7.12
CA GLY A 200 8.42 -40.34 -8.54
C GLY A 200 8.13 -38.89 -8.96
N SER A 201 8.21 -37.94 -8.04
CA SER A 201 8.01 -36.51 -8.29
C SER A 201 9.22 -35.88 -9.00
N LYS A 202 8.97 -34.82 -9.78
CA LYS A 202 9.99 -34.01 -10.45
C LYS A 202 10.23 -32.73 -9.64
N PRO A 203 11.06 -32.75 -8.60
CA PRO A 203 11.17 -31.65 -7.64
C PRO A 203 11.64 -30.35 -8.30
N VAL A 204 12.55 -30.42 -9.27
CA VAL A 204 13.05 -29.23 -9.97
C VAL A 204 11.96 -28.59 -10.82
N LEU A 205 11.18 -29.39 -11.54
CA LEU A 205 10.08 -28.89 -12.36
C LEU A 205 8.95 -28.31 -11.50
N ALA A 206 8.65 -28.95 -10.37
CA ALA A 206 7.68 -28.45 -9.41
C ALA A 206 8.13 -27.12 -8.79
N ALA A 207 9.39 -27.00 -8.38
CA ALA A 207 9.93 -25.75 -7.83
C ALA A 207 9.95 -24.61 -8.85
N ILE A 208 10.31 -24.90 -10.11
CA ILE A 208 10.26 -23.91 -11.19
C ILE A 208 8.82 -23.45 -11.43
N ASN A 209 7.86 -24.37 -11.50
CA ASN A 209 6.46 -24.01 -11.70
C ASN A 209 5.86 -23.25 -10.51
N ASP A 210 6.27 -23.56 -9.29
CA ASP A 210 5.81 -22.85 -8.10
C ASP A 210 6.41 -21.44 -8.00
N TYR A 211 7.66 -21.26 -8.44
CA TYR A 211 8.30 -19.94 -8.53
C TYR A 211 7.68 -19.05 -9.63
N LEU A 212 7.14 -19.64 -10.70
CA LEU A 212 6.55 -18.92 -11.82
C LEU A 212 5.07 -18.57 -11.65
N LYS A 213 4.42 -19.05 -10.58
CA LYS A 213 3.07 -18.62 -10.17
C LYS A 213 3.13 -17.30 -9.42
#